data_AF-A0A0N8K6X9-F1
#
_entry.id   AF-A0A0N8K6X9-F1
#
_cell.length_a   1.000
_cell.length_b   1.000
_cell.length_c   1.000
_cell.angle_alpha   90.00
_cell.angle_beta   90.00
_cell.angle_gamma   90.00
#
_symmetry.space_group_name_H-M   'P 1'
#
loop_
_entity.id
_entity.type
_entity.pdbx_description
1 polymer ?
#
loop_
_entity_poly.entity_id
_entity_poly.type
_entity_poly.pdbx_seq_one_letter_code
_entity_poly.pdbx_strand_id
1 'polypeptide(L)'
;MADALLLHPDDLVLVRTRTGGAVPFGHKIARRDIAAGETILKFGQPIGVATQAIAKGAHVHSHNLALPDAGGWAAPTAATGAAAPKLPARRTFDGYKRPDGRVGTRNMIALCATVNCSATVVQRAALELGMDGSLDPYPNVDAVVAFAHGSGCGMASGTEGAILLERTLWGHATHPNVAAALFVGLGCEVFQVEQMKRRFGSGNASAPPQQRLLDRASR
;
A
#
# COMPACT_ATOMS: atom_id res chain seq x y z
N MET A 1 -3.15 36.52 -6.67
CA MET A 1 -2.50 35.20 -6.54
C MET A 1 -3.00 34.38 -5.33
N ALA A 2 -3.92 34.88 -4.49
CA ALA A 2 -4.36 34.19 -3.25
C ALA A 2 -5.27 32.95 -3.45
N ASP A 3 -5.62 32.61 -4.69
CA ASP A 3 -6.64 31.61 -5.02
C ASP A 3 -6.08 30.43 -5.83
N ALA A 4 -4.76 30.26 -5.81
CA ALA A 4 -4.11 29.19 -6.54
C ALA A 4 -2.88 28.66 -5.77
N LEU A 5 -2.71 27.34 -5.77
CA LEU A 5 -1.63 26.62 -5.11
C LEU A 5 -0.49 26.37 -6.11
N LEU A 6 0.71 26.81 -5.74
CA LEU A 6 1.96 26.43 -6.39
C LEU A 6 2.54 25.22 -5.62
N LEU A 7 2.82 24.12 -6.31
CA LEU A 7 3.27 22.87 -5.66
C LEU A 7 4.79 22.76 -5.62
N HIS A 8 5.46 23.27 -6.65
CA HIS A 8 6.92 23.36 -6.72
C HIS A 8 7.36 24.72 -7.30
N PRO A 9 8.51 25.30 -6.86
CA PRO A 9 9.00 26.57 -7.37
C PRO A 9 9.16 26.64 -8.90
N ASP A 10 9.49 25.51 -9.54
CA ASP A 10 9.70 25.40 -10.99
C ASP A 10 8.41 25.13 -11.79
N ASP A 11 7.27 25.02 -11.13
CA ASP A 11 6.02 24.74 -11.84
C ASP A 11 5.61 25.88 -12.76
N LEU A 12 5.20 25.51 -13.97
CA LEU A 12 4.63 26.42 -14.97
C LEU A 12 3.13 26.61 -14.80
N VAL A 13 2.50 25.77 -13.96
CA VAL A 13 1.07 25.79 -13.69
C VAL A 13 0.78 25.86 -12.19
N LEU A 14 -0.33 26.49 -11.86
CA LEU A 14 -0.92 26.55 -10.52
C LEU A 14 -2.18 25.68 -10.48
N VAL A 15 -2.59 25.24 -9.30
CA VAL A 15 -3.88 24.56 -9.09
C VAL A 15 -4.88 25.56 -8.51
N ARG A 16 -6.04 25.75 -9.15
CA ARG A 16 -7.10 26.62 -8.62
C ARG A 16 -7.64 26.07 -7.29
N THR A 17 -7.71 26.91 -6.25
CA THR A 17 -8.19 26.53 -4.92
C THR A 17 -9.50 27.21 -4.49
N ARG A 18 -10.13 27.98 -5.38
CA ARG A 18 -11.46 28.58 -5.16
C ARG A 18 -12.41 28.38 -6.34
N THR A 19 -13.69 28.22 -6.04
CA THR A 19 -14.79 28.12 -7.02
C THR A 19 -15.15 29.50 -7.61
N GLY A 20 -16.03 29.53 -8.63
CA GLY A 20 -16.62 30.76 -9.16
C GLY A 20 -15.79 31.55 -10.19
N GLY A 21 -14.66 31.00 -10.66
CA GLY A 21 -13.85 31.61 -11.72
C GLY A 21 -14.03 30.95 -13.09
N ALA A 22 -13.46 31.56 -14.13
CA ALA A 22 -13.46 31.01 -15.50
C ALA A 22 -12.73 29.66 -15.61
N VAL A 23 -11.81 29.38 -14.68
CA VAL A 23 -11.17 28.07 -14.53
C VAL A 23 -11.79 27.34 -13.33
N PRO A 24 -12.28 26.10 -13.49
CA PRO A 24 -12.88 25.35 -12.40
C PRO A 24 -11.93 25.10 -11.22
N PHE A 25 -12.50 24.85 -10.04
CA PHE A 25 -11.74 24.43 -8.86
C PHE A 25 -10.95 23.13 -9.15
N GLY A 26 -9.70 23.05 -8.68
CA GLY A 26 -8.80 21.90 -8.90
C GLY A 26 -8.14 21.85 -10.28
N HIS A 27 -8.57 22.69 -11.22
CA HIS A 27 -7.99 22.73 -12.57
C HIS A 27 -6.70 23.56 -12.60
N LYS A 28 -5.88 23.30 -13.63
CA LYS A 28 -4.56 23.93 -13.80
C LYS A 28 -4.70 25.31 -14.45
N ILE A 29 -3.94 26.27 -13.97
CA ILE A 29 -3.87 27.63 -14.49
C ILE A 29 -2.42 27.94 -14.89
N ALA A 30 -2.20 28.50 -16.08
CA ALA A 30 -0.85 28.87 -16.51
C ALA A 30 -0.28 30.01 -15.64
N ARG A 31 0.93 29.82 -15.09
CA ARG A 31 1.61 30.81 -14.21
C ARG A 31 2.23 31.95 -15.01
N ARG A 32 2.60 31.67 -16.26
CA ARG A 32 3.13 32.58 -17.28
C ARG A 32 2.60 32.15 -18.65
N ASP A 33 2.93 32.91 -19.69
CA ASP A 33 2.71 32.46 -21.05
C ASP A 33 3.56 31.20 -21.32
N ILE A 34 2.95 30.23 -21.99
CA ILE A 34 3.55 28.93 -22.36
C ILE A 34 3.45 28.81 -23.88
N ALA A 35 4.57 28.55 -24.54
CA ALA A 35 4.61 28.40 -25.99
C ALA A 35 4.03 27.04 -26.43
N ALA A 36 3.52 26.96 -27.66
CA ALA A 36 3.20 25.67 -28.26
C ALA A 36 4.47 24.80 -28.35
N GLY A 37 4.36 23.51 -28.03
CA GLY A 37 5.50 22.60 -27.96
C GLY A 37 6.31 22.69 -26.66
N GLU A 38 6.00 23.61 -25.75
CA GLU A 38 6.73 23.74 -24.49
C GLU A 38 6.34 22.65 -23.48
N THR A 39 7.33 22.07 -22.80
CA THR A 39 7.10 21.11 -21.72
C THR A 39 6.51 21.80 -20.49
N ILE A 40 5.33 21.35 -20.08
CA ILE A 40 4.66 21.87 -18.88
C ILE A 40 5.17 21.12 -17.65
N LEU A 41 5.64 21.87 -16.65
CA LEU A 41 6.09 21.34 -15.37
C LEU A 41 5.03 21.49 -14.27
N LYS A 42 4.80 20.41 -13.51
CA LYS A 42 4.00 20.39 -12.27
C LYS A 42 4.65 19.42 -11.27
N PHE A 43 4.70 19.77 -9.98
CA PHE A 43 5.50 19.06 -8.97
C PHE A 43 7.00 19.05 -9.28
N GLY A 44 7.50 20.02 -10.05
CA GLY A 44 8.88 20.06 -10.54
C GLY A 44 9.19 18.98 -11.58
N GLN A 45 8.17 18.29 -12.11
CA GLN A 45 8.32 17.21 -13.08
C GLN A 45 7.55 17.54 -14.36
N PRO A 46 8.02 17.06 -15.52
CA PRO A 46 7.27 17.18 -16.76
C PRO A 46 5.96 16.41 -16.64
N ILE A 47 4.85 17.03 -17.06
CA ILE A 47 3.53 16.39 -17.10
C ILE A 47 2.92 16.30 -18.50
N GLY A 48 3.59 16.87 -19.49
CA GLY A 48 3.17 16.87 -20.88
C GLY A 48 3.72 18.08 -21.64
N VAL A 49 3.24 18.25 -22.86
CA VAL A 49 3.61 19.33 -23.77
C VAL A 49 2.38 20.15 -24.14
N ALA A 50 2.53 21.48 -24.17
CA ALA A 50 1.48 22.37 -24.62
C ALA A 50 1.21 22.14 -26.12
N THR A 51 -0.02 21.80 -26.50
CA THR A 51 -0.36 21.55 -27.93
C THR A 51 -0.58 22.85 -28.71
N GLN A 52 -0.74 23.96 -28.00
CA GLN A 52 -0.91 25.31 -28.52
C GLN A 52 -0.31 26.31 -27.54
N ALA A 53 -0.18 27.58 -27.95
CA ALA A 53 0.21 28.63 -27.02
C ALA A 53 -0.88 28.83 -25.95
N ILE A 54 -0.46 29.03 -24.70
CA ILE A 54 -1.34 29.21 -23.54
C ILE A 54 -0.96 30.50 -22.82
N ALA A 55 -1.88 31.46 -22.77
CA ALA A 55 -1.66 32.71 -22.07
C ALA A 55 -1.63 32.53 -20.55
N LYS A 56 -0.88 33.39 -19.86
CA LYS A 56 -0.88 33.49 -18.40
C LYS A 56 -2.30 33.61 -17.85
N GLY A 57 -2.64 32.81 -16.85
CA GLY A 57 -3.97 32.78 -16.25
C GLY A 57 -4.99 31.91 -16.98
N ALA A 58 -4.67 31.40 -18.18
CA ALA A 58 -5.56 30.53 -18.92
C ALA A 58 -5.64 29.11 -18.33
N HIS A 59 -6.73 28.42 -18.65
CA HIS A 59 -6.99 27.05 -18.24
C HIS A 59 -6.06 26.07 -18.98
N VAL A 60 -5.30 25.26 -18.24
CA VAL A 60 -4.48 24.17 -18.80
C VAL A 60 -5.18 22.83 -18.58
N HIS A 61 -5.58 22.15 -19.65
CA HIS A 61 -6.30 20.88 -19.62
C HIS A 61 -6.02 20.04 -20.86
N SER A 62 -6.64 18.86 -20.95
CA SER A 62 -6.57 17.94 -22.10
C SER A 62 -6.80 18.56 -23.48
N HIS A 63 -7.45 19.73 -23.59
CA HIS A 63 -7.64 20.42 -24.87
C HIS A 63 -6.37 21.15 -25.35
N ASN A 64 -5.46 21.52 -24.44
CA ASN A 64 -4.23 22.27 -24.75
C ASN A 64 -2.94 21.65 -24.14
N LEU A 65 -3.04 20.45 -23.59
CA LEU A 65 -1.93 19.68 -23.00
C LEU A 65 -2.05 18.22 -23.43
N ALA A 66 -0.98 17.69 -24.02
CA ALA A 66 -0.89 16.29 -24.42
C ALA A 66 0.33 15.62 -23.74
N LEU A 67 0.24 14.30 -23.57
CA LEU A 67 1.42 13.50 -23.22
C LEU A 67 2.28 13.36 -24.48
N PRO A 68 3.61 13.45 -24.37
CA PRO A 68 4.49 13.12 -25.49
C PRO A 68 4.36 11.64 -25.84
N ASP A 69 4.71 11.29 -27.07
CA ASP A 69 4.84 9.90 -27.51
C ASP A 69 5.86 9.13 -26.65
N ALA A 70 5.75 7.81 -26.61
CA ALA A 70 6.61 6.96 -25.79
C ALA A 70 8.10 7.26 -26.04
N GLY A 71 8.81 7.67 -24.98
CA GLY A 71 10.23 8.05 -25.04
C GLY A 71 10.51 9.56 -25.17
N GLY A 72 9.48 10.40 -25.36
CA GLY A 72 9.62 11.86 -25.49
C GLY A 72 9.68 12.66 -24.19
N TRP A 73 9.84 11.99 -23.04
CA TRP A 73 10.00 12.69 -21.76
C TRP A 73 11.45 13.17 -21.63
N ALA A 74 11.63 14.47 -21.42
CA ALA A 74 12.90 14.98 -20.92
C ALA A 74 13.23 14.30 -19.59
N ALA A 75 14.48 13.89 -19.40
CA ALA A 75 14.92 13.28 -18.15
C ALA A 75 14.59 14.20 -16.96
N PRO A 76 14.14 13.66 -15.81
CA PRO A 76 13.85 14.46 -14.62
C PRO A 76 15.00 15.41 -14.32
N THR A 77 14.74 16.72 -14.27
CA THR A 77 15.79 17.76 -14.12
C THR A 77 16.26 17.95 -12.68
N ALA A 78 15.81 17.14 -11.73
CA ALA A 78 16.28 17.21 -10.35
C ALA A 78 16.22 15.85 -9.65
N ALA A 79 17.22 15.01 -9.90
CA ALA A 79 17.79 14.25 -8.79
C ALA A 79 18.75 15.19 -8.05
N THR A 80 18.22 16.24 -7.41
CA THR A 80 19.00 16.89 -6.36
C THR A 80 19.21 15.80 -5.32
N GLY A 81 20.50 15.53 -5.01
CA GLY A 81 20.89 14.68 -3.90
C GLY A 81 20.41 15.30 -2.60
N ALA A 82 19.10 15.27 -2.37
CA ALA A 82 18.45 15.79 -1.19
C ALA A 82 19.14 15.11 -0.02
N ALA A 83 19.88 15.90 0.74
CA ALA A 83 20.56 15.40 1.93
C ALA A 83 19.51 14.67 2.76
N ALA A 84 19.84 13.45 3.21
CA ALA A 84 18.95 12.70 4.07
C ALA A 84 18.48 13.63 5.19
N PRO A 85 17.15 13.80 5.38
CA PRO A 85 16.65 14.73 6.37
C PRO A 85 17.25 14.35 7.71
N LYS A 86 17.72 15.34 8.49
CA LYS A 86 18.15 15.10 9.86
C LYS A 86 16.99 14.45 10.59
N LEU A 87 17.13 13.18 10.93
CA LEU A 87 16.06 12.45 11.59
C LEU A 87 15.80 13.13 12.95
N PRO A 88 14.54 13.43 13.28
CA PRO A 88 14.21 13.93 14.61
C PRO A 88 14.62 12.90 15.67
N ALA A 89 14.74 13.35 16.92
CA ALA A 89 15.00 12.46 18.05
C ALA A 89 14.02 11.28 18.06
N ARG A 90 14.51 10.07 18.38
CA ARG A 90 13.69 8.86 18.40
C ARG A 90 12.54 9.02 19.39
N ARG A 91 11.30 8.92 18.89
CA ARG A 91 10.10 8.87 19.72
C ARG A 91 9.79 7.42 20.10
N THR A 92 9.12 7.24 21.22
CA THR A 92 8.64 5.94 21.71
C THR A 92 7.11 5.92 21.75
N PHE A 93 6.53 4.72 21.79
CA PHE A 93 5.11 4.48 21.99
C PHE A 93 4.90 3.18 22.77
N ASP A 94 3.77 3.06 23.46
CA ASP A 94 3.39 1.83 24.13
C ASP A 94 2.84 0.82 23.13
N GLY A 95 3.51 -0.32 23.01
CA GLY A 95 3.17 -1.35 22.04
C GLY A 95 3.42 -2.75 22.57
N TYR A 96 2.82 -3.72 21.90
CA TYR A 96 2.91 -5.13 22.26
C TYR A 96 4.17 -5.76 21.64
N LYS A 97 5.20 -5.95 22.47
CA LYS A 97 6.45 -6.61 22.05
C LYS A 97 6.21 -8.07 21.70
N ARG A 98 6.76 -8.52 20.57
CA ARG A 98 6.69 -9.92 20.12
C ARG A 98 8.01 -10.64 20.35
N PRO A 99 8.01 -11.98 20.49
CA PRO A 99 9.23 -12.77 20.70
C PRO A 99 10.29 -12.59 19.61
N ASP A 100 9.86 -12.18 18.41
CA ASP A 100 10.72 -11.93 17.27
C ASP A 100 11.31 -10.51 17.18
N GLY A 101 11.06 -9.68 18.19
CA GLY A 101 11.55 -8.31 18.30
C GLY A 101 10.68 -7.26 17.60
N ARG A 102 9.66 -7.66 16.83
CA ARG A 102 8.68 -6.71 16.25
C ARG A 102 7.71 -6.23 17.34
N VAL A 103 7.02 -5.12 17.07
CA VAL A 103 6.09 -4.50 18.02
C VAL A 103 4.75 -4.27 17.33
N GLY A 104 3.67 -4.76 17.93
CA GLY A 104 2.30 -4.50 17.52
C GLY A 104 1.73 -3.23 18.16
N THR A 105 0.89 -2.51 17.43
CA THR A 105 0.05 -1.42 17.95
C THR A 105 -1.31 -1.93 18.46
N ARG A 106 -1.63 -3.19 18.16
CA ARG A 106 -2.82 -3.91 18.60
C ARG A 106 -2.47 -5.34 18.99
N ASN A 107 -3.37 -6.01 19.69
CA ASN A 107 -3.24 -7.37 20.17
C ASN A 107 -4.49 -8.19 19.81
N MET A 108 -4.48 -8.70 18.58
CA MET A 108 -5.59 -9.42 17.98
C MET A 108 -5.35 -10.93 17.93
N ILE A 109 -6.42 -11.70 17.85
CA ILE A 109 -6.40 -13.12 17.52
C ILE A 109 -6.89 -13.28 16.07
N ALA A 110 -6.11 -13.97 15.24
CA ALA A 110 -6.44 -14.19 13.84
C ALA A 110 -7.09 -15.57 13.62
N LEU A 111 -8.23 -15.61 12.92
CA LEU A 111 -8.84 -16.84 12.41
C LEU A 111 -8.56 -16.92 10.90
N CYS A 112 -7.65 -17.79 10.50
CA CYS A 112 -7.17 -17.92 9.13
C CYS A 112 -7.86 -19.11 8.44
N ALA A 113 -8.64 -18.84 7.39
CA ALA A 113 -9.14 -19.91 6.52
C ALA A 113 -7.98 -20.47 5.69
N THR A 114 -7.81 -21.80 5.65
CA THR A 114 -6.82 -22.46 4.77
C THR A 114 -7.42 -22.84 3.40
N VAL A 115 -8.75 -22.77 3.28
CA VAL A 115 -9.51 -23.08 2.06
C VAL A 115 -10.80 -22.26 2.03
N ASN A 116 -11.32 -22.01 0.83
CA ASN A 116 -12.60 -21.30 0.67
C ASN A 116 -13.75 -21.90 1.52
N CYS A 117 -13.81 -23.23 1.66
CA CYS A 117 -14.85 -23.90 2.43
C CYS A 117 -14.83 -23.54 3.94
N SER A 118 -13.69 -23.10 4.50
CA SER A 118 -13.62 -22.63 5.89
C SER A 118 -13.79 -21.10 6.03
N ALA A 119 -13.92 -20.37 4.92
CA ALA A 119 -14.09 -18.91 4.92
C ALA A 119 -15.31 -18.46 5.73
N THR A 120 -16.46 -19.07 5.48
CA THR A 120 -17.71 -18.73 6.18
C THR A 120 -17.65 -19.07 7.66
N VAL A 121 -16.95 -20.16 8.01
CA VAL A 121 -16.75 -20.59 9.41
C VAL A 121 -15.96 -19.55 10.19
N VAL A 122 -14.79 -19.13 9.68
CA VAL A 122 -13.96 -18.14 10.39
C VAL A 122 -14.64 -16.77 10.46
N GLN A 123 -15.38 -16.38 9.43
CA GLN A 123 -16.16 -15.13 9.43
C GLN A 123 -17.24 -15.15 10.50
N ARG A 124 -18.02 -16.24 10.56
CA ARG A 124 -19.11 -16.36 11.53
C ARG A 124 -18.57 -16.41 12.95
N ALA A 125 -17.52 -17.18 13.20
CA ALA A 125 -16.88 -17.26 14.51
C ALA A 125 -16.36 -15.89 14.98
N ALA A 126 -15.67 -15.13 14.12
CA ALA A 126 -15.20 -13.80 14.47
C ALA A 126 -16.35 -12.82 14.75
N LEU A 127 -17.45 -12.91 13.97
CA LEU A 127 -18.64 -12.09 14.17
C LEU A 127 -19.29 -12.39 15.53
N GLU A 128 -19.51 -13.66 15.85
CA GLU A 128 -20.16 -14.06 17.10
C GLU A 128 -19.33 -13.66 18.31
N LEU A 129 -18.03 -13.96 18.32
CA LEU A 129 -17.09 -13.59 19.39
C LEU A 129 -16.98 -12.07 19.59
N GLY A 130 -17.23 -11.28 18.54
CA GLY A 130 -17.22 -9.82 18.62
C GLY A 130 -18.52 -9.20 19.13
N MET A 131 -19.61 -9.99 19.21
CA MET A 131 -20.96 -9.48 19.52
C MET A 131 -21.54 -10.02 20.82
N ASP A 132 -21.09 -11.19 21.29
CA ASP A 132 -21.73 -11.92 22.39
C ASP A 132 -21.13 -11.65 23.78
N GLY A 133 -20.11 -10.78 23.87
CA GLY A 133 -19.40 -10.47 25.11
C GLY A 133 -18.38 -11.53 25.54
N SER A 134 -18.12 -12.56 24.73
CA SER A 134 -17.12 -13.61 25.03
C SER A 134 -15.71 -13.06 25.26
N LEU A 135 -15.41 -11.87 24.75
CA LEU A 135 -14.11 -11.20 24.89
C LEU A 135 -14.04 -10.25 26.10
N ASP A 136 -15.15 -9.95 26.79
CA ASP A 136 -15.20 -9.01 27.92
C ASP A 136 -14.22 -9.38 29.06
N PRO A 137 -14.00 -10.67 29.41
CA PRO A 137 -13.01 -11.06 30.41
C PRO A 137 -11.54 -10.86 29.98
N TYR A 138 -11.29 -10.54 28.70
CA TYR A 138 -9.95 -10.46 28.10
C TYR A 138 -9.65 -9.04 27.58
N PRO A 139 -9.46 -8.05 28.47
CA PRO A 139 -9.30 -6.64 28.08
C PRO A 139 -8.03 -6.35 27.27
N ASN A 140 -7.09 -7.30 27.24
CA ASN A 140 -5.87 -7.23 26.43
C ASN A 140 -6.05 -7.78 25.02
N VAL A 141 -7.23 -8.30 24.65
CA VAL A 141 -7.54 -8.75 23.30
C VAL A 141 -8.37 -7.66 22.62
N ASP A 142 -7.76 -6.98 21.65
CA ASP A 142 -8.43 -5.88 20.95
C ASP A 142 -9.55 -6.39 20.01
N ALA A 143 -9.35 -7.56 19.40
CA ALA A 143 -10.31 -8.17 18.48
C ALA A 143 -9.96 -9.63 18.14
N VAL A 144 -10.98 -10.38 17.72
CA VAL A 144 -10.82 -11.61 16.93
C VAL A 144 -11.13 -11.25 15.46
N VAL A 145 -10.17 -11.48 14.56
CA VAL A 145 -10.27 -11.07 13.15
C VAL A 145 -10.25 -12.28 12.22
N ALA A 146 -11.16 -12.30 11.23
CA ALA A 146 -11.21 -13.35 10.24
C ALA A 146 -10.40 -12.99 8.98
N PHE A 147 -9.44 -13.85 8.63
CA PHE A 147 -8.75 -13.83 7.34
C PHE A 147 -9.31 -14.94 6.45
N ALA A 148 -10.44 -14.62 5.82
CA ALA A 148 -11.14 -15.46 4.86
C ALA A 148 -10.71 -15.16 3.42
N HIS A 149 -10.74 -16.16 2.55
CA HIS A 149 -10.43 -16.00 1.12
C HIS A 149 -11.25 -16.94 0.24
N GLY A 150 -11.51 -16.52 -1.01
CA GLY A 150 -12.22 -17.34 -2.01
C GLY A 150 -11.37 -18.40 -2.72
N SER A 151 -10.06 -18.38 -2.52
CA SER A 151 -9.09 -19.22 -3.24
C SER A 151 -8.74 -20.51 -2.47
N GLY A 152 -7.75 -21.27 -2.94
CA GLY A 152 -7.20 -22.42 -2.21
C GLY A 152 -7.77 -23.78 -2.61
N CYS A 153 -9.05 -23.83 -2.99
CA CYS A 153 -9.70 -25.08 -3.41
C CYS A 153 -9.35 -25.42 -4.86
N GLY A 154 -8.83 -26.63 -5.10
CA GLY A 154 -8.47 -27.11 -6.45
C GLY A 154 -7.25 -26.43 -7.08
N MET A 155 -6.52 -25.60 -6.34
CA MET A 155 -5.28 -25.00 -6.84
C MET A 155 -4.13 -26.01 -6.75
N ALA A 156 -3.38 -26.19 -7.83
CA ALA A 156 -2.19 -27.04 -7.78
C ALA A 156 -1.10 -26.41 -6.90
N SER A 157 -0.51 -27.24 -6.02
CA SER A 157 0.66 -26.85 -5.21
C SER A 157 1.78 -26.31 -6.08
N GLY A 158 2.50 -25.31 -5.57
CA GLY A 158 3.70 -24.78 -6.25
C GLY A 158 3.42 -23.85 -7.43
N THR A 159 2.16 -23.67 -7.85
CA THR A 159 1.79 -22.60 -8.78
C THR A 159 2.00 -21.21 -8.17
N GLU A 160 2.19 -20.19 -9.00
CA GLU A 160 2.34 -18.81 -8.54
C GLU A 160 1.17 -18.35 -7.66
N GLY A 161 -0.06 -18.68 -8.07
CA GLY A 161 -1.27 -18.39 -7.30
C GLY A 161 -1.28 -19.06 -5.93
N ALA A 162 -0.86 -20.33 -5.84
CA ALA A 162 -0.70 -21.01 -4.56
C ALA A 162 0.34 -20.29 -3.69
N ILE A 163 1.55 -20.05 -4.20
CA ILE A 163 2.63 -19.38 -3.46
C ILE A 163 2.21 -17.98 -2.96
N LEU A 164 1.50 -17.22 -3.79
CA LEU A 164 0.98 -15.90 -3.41
C LEU A 164 -0.02 -16.01 -2.26
N LEU A 165 -0.94 -16.97 -2.32
CA LEU A 165 -1.90 -17.22 -1.24
C LEU A 165 -1.17 -17.62 0.05
N GLU A 166 -0.21 -18.54 -0.03
CA GLU A 166 0.56 -19.00 1.13
C GLU A 166 1.26 -17.84 1.83
N ARG A 167 2.00 -17.03 1.06
CA ARG A 167 2.75 -15.88 1.55
C ARG A 167 1.84 -14.83 2.16
N THR A 168 0.70 -14.57 1.52
CA THR A 168 -0.27 -13.57 1.98
C THR A 168 -0.87 -14.00 3.31
N LEU A 169 -1.36 -15.23 3.41
CA LEU A 169 -1.99 -15.71 4.64
C LEU A 169 -0.98 -15.83 5.78
N TRP A 170 0.24 -16.30 5.52
CA TRP A 170 1.30 -16.33 6.52
C TRP A 170 1.69 -14.93 6.99
N GLY A 171 1.74 -13.95 6.07
CA GLY A 171 2.02 -12.55 6.40
C GLY A 171 0.97 -11.95 7.35
N HIS A 172 -0.31 -12.28 7.16
CA HIS A 172 -1.37 -11.87 8.08
C HIS A 172 -1.25 -12.58 9.43
N ALA A 173 -1.10 -13.91 9.41
CA ALA A 173 -0.98 -14.72 10.63
C ALA A 173 0.22 -14.33 11.51
N THR A 174 1.30 -13.83 10.90
CA THR A 174 2.53 -13.40 11.60
C THR A 174 2.69 -11.89 11.68
N HIS A 175 1.64 -11.12 11.40
CA HIS A 175 1.71 -9.66 11.54
C HIS A 175 1.90 -9.27 13.02
N PRO A 176 2.69 -8.23 13.38
CA PRO A 176 2.92 -7.87 14.78
C PRO A 176 1.66 -7.51 15.58
N ASN A 177 0.56 -7.15 14.92
CA ASN A 177 -0.73 -6.95 15.59
C ASN A 177 -1.49 -8.23 15.92
N VAL A 178 -1.04 -9.38 15.40
CA VAL A 178 -1.61 -10.69 15.67
C VAL A 178 -0.79 -11.34 16.77
N ALA A 179 -1.40 -11.49 17.95
CA ALA A 179 -0.78 -12.16 19.09
C ALA A 179 -0.80 -13.68 18.91
N ALA A 180 -1.88 -14.19 18.30
CA ALA A 180 -2.08 -15.60 18.01
C ALA A 180 -2.87 -15.77 16.71
N ALA A 181 -2.56 -16.82 15.95
CA ALA A 181 -3.29 -17.20 14.75
C ALA A 181 -3.76 -18.64 14.84
N LEU A 182 -5.05 -18.85 14.56
CA LEU A 182 -5.70 -20.15 14.44
C LEU A 182 -6.00 -20.42 12.98
N PHE A 183 -5.48 -21.50 12.43
CA PHE A 183 -5.77 -21.93 11.08
C PHE A 183 -6.91 -22.95 11.09
N VAL A 184 -7.94 -22.70 10.28
CA VAL A 184 -9.13 -23.55 10.16
C VAL A 184 -9.13 -24.22 8.80
N GLY A 185 -8.85 -25.53 8.81
CA GLY A 185 -8.90 -26.41 7.64
C GLY A 185 -10.01 -27.44 7.73
N LEU A 186 -10.35 -28.03 6.59
CA LEU A 186 -11.40 -29.04 6.45
C LEU A 186 -10.87 -30.36 5.87
N GLY A 187 -9.58 -30.42 5.53
CA GLY A 187 -8.86 -31.60 5.03
C GLY A 187 -8.67 -31.64 3.51
N CYS A 188 -9.46 -30.87 2.74
CA CYS A 188 -9.31 -30.77 1.28
C CYS A 188 -8.33 -29.67 0.84
N GLU A 189 -7.76 -28.92 1.78
CA GLU A 189 -6.77 -27.91 1.47
C GLU A 189 -5.47 -28.52 0.96
N VAL A 190 -5.05 -28.05 -0.21
CA VAL A 190 -3.70 -28.29 -0.75
C VAL A 190 -2.64 -27.60 0.12
N PHE A 191 -3.09 -26.65 0.94
CA PHE A 191 -2.31 -25.78 1.79
C PHE A 191 -2.21 -26.30 3.23
N GLN A 192 -1.10 -26.97 3.55
CA GLN A 192 -0.89 -27.60 4.85
C GLN A 192 -0.12 -26.70 5.82
N VAL A 193 -0.67 -26.47 7.01
CA VAL A 193 -0.08 -25.57 8.03
C VAL A 193 1.34 -25.98 8.42
N GLU A 194 1.62 -27.28 8.48
CA GLU A 194 2.95 -27.80 8.76
C GLU A 194 3.97 -27.45 7.66
N GLN A 195 3.54 -27.48 6.39
CA GLN A 195 4.40 -27.10 5.27
C GLN A 195 4.73 -25.60 5.32
N MET A 196 3.77 -24.75 5.70
CA MET A 196 4.04 -23.34 5.93
C MET A 196 5.03 -23.11 7.07
N LYS A 197 4.86 -23.79 8.21
CA LYS A 197 5.80 -23.66 9.34
C LYS A 197 7.21 -24.06 8.91
N ARG A 198 7.37 -25.09 8.09
CA ARG A 198 8.69 -25.45 7.52
C ARG A 198 9.20 -24.41 6.52
N ARG A 199 8.32 -23.89 5.66
CA ARG A 199 8.67 -22.95 4.58
C ARG A 199 9.00 -21.55 5.10
N PHE A 200 8.28 -21.09 6.11
CA PHE A 200 8.31 -19.71 6.61
C PHE A 200 8.62 -19.59 8.11
N GLY A 201 8.42 -20.65 8.90
CA GLY A 201 8.56 -20.64 10.36
C GLY A 201 9.97 -20.85 10.90
N SER A 202 10.95 -21.14 10.04
CA SER A 202 12.36 -21.26 10.44
C SER A 202 12.96 -19.88 10.76
N GLY A 203 13.04 -19.58 12.06
CA GLY A 203 14.06 -18.74 12.70
C GLY A 203 14.11 -17.27 12.31
N ASN A 204 13.93 -16.39 13.31
CA ASN A 204 14.06 -14.93 13.22
C ASN A 204 13.06 -14.26 12.27
N ALA A 205 12.06 -13.59 12.85
CA ALA A 205 11.24 -12.62 12.12
C ALA A 205 11.97 -11.28 11.89
N SER A 206 13.30 -11.32 11.77
CA SER A 206 14.15 -10.15 11.46
C SER A 206 14.47 -10.00 9.98
N ALA A 207 14.07 -10.94 9.10
CA ALA A 207 14.22 -10.78 7.65
C ALA A 207 12.85 -10.77 6.95
N PRO A 208 12.52 -9.73 6.15
CA PRO A 208 11.32 -9.75 5.32
C PRO A 208 11.38 -10.96 4.36
N PRO A 209 10.23 -11.57 4.00
CA PRO A 209 10.17 -12.76 3.14
C PRO A 209 10.88 -12.59 1.79
N GLN A 210 11.01 -11.33 1.33
CA GLN A 210 11.64 -10.94 0.08
C GLN A 210 13.16 -11.22 0.06
N GLN A 211 13.86 -11.03 1.19
CA GLN A 211 15.31 -11.25 1.27
C GLN A 211 15.68 -12.74 1.14
N ARG A 212 14.87 -13.61 1.75
CA ARG A 212 15.11 -15.07 1.77
C ARG A 212 14.92 -15.75 0.41
N LEU A 213 14.14 -15.14 -0.49
CA LEU A 213 13.99 -15.63 -1.87
C LEU A 213 15.16 -15.19 -2.76
N LEU A 214 15.68 -13.97 -2.57
CA LEU A 214 16.84 -13.47 -3.32
C LEU A 214 18.11 -14.26 -2.98
N ASP A 215 18.32 -14.60 -1.71
CA ASP A 215 19.43 -15.44 -1.24
C ASP A 215 19.37 -16.90 -1.76
N ARG A 216 18.19 -17.36 -2.20
CA ARG A 216 17.99 -18.69 -2.81
C ARG A 216 18.08 -18.67 -4.33
N ALA A 217 17.82 -17.52 -4.97
CA ALA A 217 17.99 -17.33 -6.42
C ALA A 217 19.45 -17.04 -6.81
N SER A 218 20.33 -16.84 -5.83
CA SER A 218 21.76 -16.56 -5.99
C SER A 218 22.67 -17.73 -5.58
N ARG A 219 22.10 -18.95 -5.45
CA ARG A 219 22.83 -20.21 -5.31
C ARG A 219 22.45 -21.16 -6.43
#